data_AF-A0A0P0XGE1-F1
#
_entry.id   AF-A0A0P0XGE1-F1
#
_cell.length_a   1.000
_cell.length_b   1.000
_cell.length_c   1.000
_cell.angle_alpha   90.00
_cell.angle_beta   90.00
_cell.angle_gamma   90.00
#
_symmetry.space_group_name_H-M   'P 1'
#
loop_
_entity.id
_entity.type
_entity.pdbx_description
1 polymer ?
#
loop_
_entity_poly.entity_id
_entity_poly.type
_entity_poly.pdbx_seq_one_letter_code
_entity_poly.pdbx_strand_id
1 'polypeptide(L)'
;MADNGNAKPGGGGSGAYTINLDNFSKRLKVFYDHWKEHNSDLWGSSNAIAIATPPPSEDLRYLKSSALDVWLLGYEFPETIIVFMHKQIHFLCSQKKANLIGTLKKASNDAVGADIVLHVKAKNDSGVGLMEDIVRAVCAQSKSDDPIVGHIAKEAPEGKLLEAWADKLSSSSVQLTDITNGFSELFAMKDTSEITCEEGLLPNLICNEKFCGSEAREGD
;
A
#
# COMPACT_ATOMS: atom_id res chain seq x y z
N MET A 1 -32.81 -44.46 25.23
CA MET A 1 -31.62 -44.79 24.43
C MET A 1 -31.34 -43.59 23.56
N ALA A 2 -30.23 -42.90 23.85
CA ALA A 2 -29.78 -41.67 23.22
C ALA A 2 -28.55 -41.98 22.37
N ASP A 3 -28.52 -41.44 21.14
CA ASP A 3 -27.34 -41.20 20.31
C ASP A 3 -27.85 -40.40 19.09
N ASN A 4 -27.69 -39.09 18.91
CA ASN A 4 -26.55 -38.17 18.85
C ASN A 4 -25.58 -38.36 17.67
N GLY A 5 -25.66 -37.39 16.74
CA GLY A 5 -24.48 -36.78 16.14
C GLY A 5 -23.95 -37.36 14.83
N ASN A 6 -24.06 -36.56 13.77
CA ASN A 6 -22.85 -36.19 13.01
C ASN A 6 -23.09 -34.90 12.20
N ALA A 7 -22.58 -33.79 12.72
CA ALA A 7 -22.41 -32.54 11.97
C ALA A 7 -20.93 -32.41 11.58
N LYS A 8 -20.69 -32.29 10.27
CA LYS A 8 -19.40 -32.04 9.59
C LYS A 8 -18.61 -30.86 10.20
N PRO A 9 -17.26 -30.92 10.21
CA PRO A 9 -16.44 -29.73 10.12
C PRO A 9 -16.02 -29.50 8.66
N GLY A 10 -16.47 -28.40 8.07
CA GLY A 10 -15.92 -27.85 6.83
C GLY A 10 -14.58 -27.17 7.13
N GLY A 11 -13.47 -27.80 6.70
CA GLY A 11 -12.12 -27.23 6.76
C GLY A 11 -11.68 -26.76 5.38
N GLY A 12 -11.86 -25.46 5.10
CA GLY A 12 -11.20 -24.80 3.96
C GLY A 12 -9.75 -24.48 4.31
N GLY A 13 -8.81 -25.13 3.63
CA GLY A 13 -7.37 -24.97 3.86
C GLY A 13 -6.87 -23.57 3.53
N SER A 14 -6.55 -22.80 4.57
CA SER A 14 -5.79 -21.55 4.48
C SER A 14 -4.30 -21.91 4.55
N GLY A 15 -3.62 -21.95 3.40
CA GLY A 15 -2.15 -21.87 3.39
C GLY A 15 -1.74 -20.57 4.12
N ALA A 16 -0.81 -20.65 5.07
CA ALA A 16 -0.39 -19.51 5.85
C ALA A 16 0.32 -18.50 4.93
N TYR A 17 -0.34 -17.36 4.64
CA TYR A 17 0.29 -16.23 3.94
C TYR A 17 1.57 -15.83 4.67
N THR A 18 2.69 -15.75 3.95
CA THR A 18 4.01 -15.43 4.51
C THR A 18 4.67 -14.39 3.62
N ILE A 19 4.97 -13.21 4.17
CA ILE A 19 5.62 -12.11 3.43
C ILE A 19 7.14 -12.36 3.45
N ASN A 20 7.80 -12.19 2.30
CA ASN A 20 9.25 -12.28 2.20
C ASN A 20 9.90 -11.02 2.81
N LEU A 21 10.49 -11.15 4.00
CA LEU A 21 11.06 -10.04 4.76
C LEU A 21 12.27 -9.39 4.07
N ASP A 22 13.08 -10.15 3.33
CA ASP A 22 14.25 -9.63 2.63
C ASP A 22 13.83 -8.76 1.45
N ASN A 23 12.88 -9.26 0.63
CA ASN A 23 12.30 -8.50 -0.47
C ASN A 23 11.57 -7.24 0.02
N PHE A 24 10.79 -7.36 1.09
CA PHE A 24 10.14 -6.21 1.72
C PHE A 24 11.17 -5.16 2.15
N SER A 25 12.22 -5.54 2.88
CA SER A 25 13.25 -4.62 3.38
C SER A 25 13.98 -3.93 2.23
N LYS A 26 14.38 -4.69 1.21
CA LYS A 26 15.06 -4.17 0.02
C LYS A 26 14.18 -3.17 -0.74
N ARG A 27 12.93 -3.55 -1.04
CA ARG A 27 12.00 -2.71 -1.80
C ARG A 27 11.57 -1.47 -1.01
N LEU A 28 11.37 -1.60 0.30
CA LEU A 28 11.10 -0.45 1.18
C LEU A 28 12.26 0.54 1.15
N LYS A 29 13.51 0.06 1.21
CA LYS A 29 14.69 0.91 1.10
C LYS A 29 14.75 1.63 -0.25
N VAL A 30 14.56 0.91 -1.36
CA VAL A 30 14.50 1.50 -2.72
C VAL A 30 13.43 2.59 -2.79
N PHE A 31 12.24 2.34 -2.25
CA PHE A 31 11.16 3.32 -2.22
C PHE A 31 11.53 4.58 -1.42
N TYR A 32 12.05 4.45 -0.20
CA TYR A 32 12.42 5.60 0.62
C TYR A 32 13.59 6.39 0.04
N ASP A 33 14.59 5.70 -0.52
CA ASP A 33 15.73 6.36 -1.19
C ASP A 33 15.25 7.16 -2.40
N HIS A 34 14.43 6.56 -3.27
CA HIS A 34 13.86 7.22 -4.44
C HIS A 34 12.91 8.37 -4.07
N TRP A 35 12.09 8.19 -3.03
CA TRP A 35 11.23 9.26 -2.51
C TRP A 35 12.06 10.45 -2.01
N LYS A 36 13.16 10.18 -1.30
CA LYS A 36 14.05 11.22 -0.79
C LYS A 36 14.83 11.92 -1.92
N GLU A 37 15.33 11.18 -2.89
CA GLU A 37 16.15 11.71 -3.99
C GLU A 37 15.33 12.55 -4.97
N HIS A 38 14.11 12.12 -5.31
CA HIS A 38 13.26 12.77 -6.30
C HIS A 38 12.02 13.44 -5.71
N ASN A 39 12.08 13.85 -4.43
CA ASN A 39 10.94 14.34 -3.67
C ASN A 39 10.21 15.50 -4.38
N SER A 40 10.96 16.48 -4.86
CA SER A 40 10.42 17.67 -5.54
C SER A 40 9.86 17.36 -6.92
N ASP A 41 10.49 16.44 -7.64
CA ASP A 41 10.32 16.29 -9.09
C ASP A 41 9.22 15.26 -9.42
N LEU A 42 9.15 14.18 -8.64
CA LEU A 42 8.29 13.03 -8.90
C LEU A 42 7.25 12.78 -7.80
N TRP A 43 7.55 13.21 -6.57
CA TRP A 43 6.72 12.96 -5.38
C TRP A 43 6.02 14.22 -4.86
N GLY A 44 5.95 15.27 -5.67
CA GLY A 44 5.16 16.47 -5.39
C GLY A 44 5.57 17.23 -4.13
N SER A 45 6.84 17.16 -3.72
CA SER A 45 7.34 17.72 -2.46
C SER A 45 6.62 17.19 -1.21
N SER A 46 6.09 15.96 -1.29
CA SER A 46 5.27 15.36 -0.23
C SER A 46 6.05 15.11 1.07
N ASN A 47 5.40 15.38 2.20
CA ASN A 47 5.86 15.03 3.54
C ASN A 47 5.37 13.64 3.98
N ALA A 48 4.26 13.18 3.41
CA ALA A 48 3.71 11.84 3.59
C ALA A 48 3.13 11.33 2.28
N ILE A 49 3.09 10.01 2.10
CA ILE A 49 2.48 9.36 0.93
C ILE A 49 1.35 8.47 1.42
N ALA A 50 0.12 8.73 0.97
CA ALA A 50 -1.08 7.97 1.32
C ALA A 50 -1.56 7.15 0.12
N ILE A 51 -1.58 5.83 0.27
CA ILE A 51 -2.03 4.87 -0.73
C ILE A 51 -3.20 4.10 -0.16
N ALA A 52 -4.29 4.03 -0.92
CA ALA A 52 -5.51 3.38 -0.49
C ALA A 52 -5.94 2.37 -1.55
N THR A 53 -5.96 1.09 -1.19
CA THR A 53 -6.32 0.00 -2.08
C THR A 53 -7.80 -0.33 -1.91
N PRO A 54 -8.63 -0.30 -2.98
CA PRO A 54 -10.07 -0.49 -2.89
C PRO A 54 -10.46 -1.94 -2.55
N PRO A 55 -11.75 -2.21 -2.30
CA PRO A 55 -12.25 -3.58 -2.25
C PRO A 55 -11.96 -4.36 -3.55
N PRO A 56 -11.97 -5.70 -3.48
CA PRO A 56 -11.86 -6.51 -4.68
C PRO A 56 -12.98 -6.17 -5.65
N SER A 57 -12.66 -6.12 -6.94
CA SER A 57 -13.64 -6.00 -8.03
C SER A 57 -13.49 -7.17 -9.00
N GLU A 58 -14.59 -7.53 -9.65
CA GLU A 58 -14.60 -8.50 -10.75
C GLU A 58 -14.07 -7.88 -12.06
N ASP A 59 -13.96 -6.55 -12.13
CA ASP A 59 -13.40 -5.85 -13.28
C ASP A 59 -11.86 -5.95 -13.32
N LEU A 60 -11.33 -6.22 -14.51
CA LEU A 60 -9.88 -6.15 -14.75
C LEU A 60 -9.42 -4.70 -14.70
N ARG A 61 -8.81 -4.31 -13.58
CA ARG A 61 -8.29 -2.95 -13.34
C ARG A 61 -6.84 -3.01 -12.88
N TYR A 62 -6.01 -2.16 -13.48
CA TYR A 62 -4.60 -2.03 -13.09
C TYR A 62 -4.44 -0.80 -12.21
N LEU A 63 -4.51 -1.02 -10.90
CA LEU A 63 -4.34 0.01 -9.88
C LEU A 63 -2.88 0.03 -9.42
N LYS A 64 -2.27 1.22 -9.40
CA LYS A 64 -0.94 1.42 -8.81
C LYS A 64 -0.95 1.17 -7.31
N SER A 65 -2.07 1.41 -6.62
CA SER A 65 -2.24 1.01 -5.21
C SER A 65 -2.06 -0.50 -5.02
N SER A 66 -2.75 -1.33 -5.80
CA SER A 66 -2.60 -2.79 -5.77
C SER A 66 -1.22 -3.24 -6.25
N ALA A 67 -0.65 -2.57 -7.26
CA ALA A 67 0.71 -2.86 -7.73
C ALA A 67 1.74 -2.60 -6.63
N LEU A 68 1.59 -1.54 -5.83
CA LEU A 68 2.43 -1.28 -4.67
C LEU A 68 2.31 -2.39 -3.62
N ASP A 69 1.10 -2.85 -3.30
CA ASP A 69 0.90 -3.95 -2.35
C ASP A 69 1.65 -5.21 -2.79
N VAL A 70 1.49 -5.61 -4.06
CA VAL A 70 2.16 -6.79 -4.61
C VAL A 70 3.68 -6.59 -4.69
N TRP A 71 4.14 -5.42 -5.13
CA TRP A 71 5.56 -5.10 -5.18
C TRP A 71 6.17 -5.12 -3.78
N LEU A 72 5.59 -4.44 -2.81
CA LEU A 72 6.19 -4.29 -1.50
C LEU A 72 5.98 -5.51 -0.60
N LEU A 73 4.79 -6.10 -0.61
CA LEU A 73 4.33 -7.11 0.36
C LEU A 73 4.14 -8.51 -0.24
N GLY A 74 4.19 -8.64 -1.57
CA GLY A 74 4.00 -9.91 -2.29
C GLY A 74 2.55 -10.36 -2.43
N TYR A 75 1.58 -9.59 -1.91
CA TYR A 75 0.15 -9.88 -1.96
C TYR A 75 -0.64 -8.59 -2.09
N GLU A 76 -1.86 -8.67 -2.62
CA GLU A 76 -2.80 -7.54 -2.58
C GLU A 76 -3.44 -7.42 -1.20
N PHE A 77 -3.61 -6.17 -0.73
CA PHE A 77 -4.27 -5.85 0.52
C PHE A 77 -5.50 -4.98 0.25
N PRO A 78 -6.57 -5.52 -0.36
CA PRO A 78 -7.78 -4.75 -0.68
C PRO A 78 -8.38 -4.12 0.59
N GLU A 79 -9.16 -3.05 0.51
CA GLU A 79 -9.67 -2.31 1.68
C GLU A 79 -8.58 -2.02 2.74
N THR A 80 -7.47 -1.43 2.31
CA THR A 80 -6.35 -1.06 3.19
C THR A 80 -5.84 0.32 2.82
N ILE A 81 -5.48 1.11 3.83
CA ILE A 81 -4.79 2.38 3.64
C ILE A 81 -3.39 2.25 4.24
N ILE A 82 -2.39 2.69 3.49
CA ILE A 82 -0.99 2.76 3.90
C ILE A 82 -0.56 4.22 3.82
N VAL A 83 -0.05 4.78 4.91
CA VAL A 83 0.52 6.13 4.94
C VAL A 83 1.98 6.06 5.35
N PHE A 84 2.86 6.34 4.40
CA PHE A 84 4.30 6.39 4.60
C PHE A 84 4.72 7.79 5.06
N MET A 85 5.55 7.84 6.10
CA MET A 85 6.15 9.06 6.66
C MET A 85 7.61 8.77 7.00
N HIS A 86 8.41 9.79 7.27
CA HIS A 86 9.85 9.60 7.51
C HIS A 86 10.19 8.67 8.69
N LYS A 87 9.37 8.65 9.75
CA LYS A 87 9.63 7.83 10.95
C LYS A 87 8.59 6.76 11.22
N GLN A 88 7.47 6.77 10.51
CA GLN A 88 6.37 5.86 10.76
C GLN A 88 5.70 5.44 9.46
N ILE A 89 5.19 4.20 9.43
CA ILE A 89 4.32 3.71 8.38
C ILE A 89 3.02 3.28 9.02
N HIS A 90 1.93 3.96 8.68
CA HIS A 90 0.62 3.70 9.25
C HIS A 90 -0.17 2.79 8.33
N PHE A 91 -0.71 1.70 8.86
CA PHE A 91 -1.61 0.81 8.13
C PHE A 91 -2.99 0.80 8.77
N LEU A 92 -4.03 1.15 8.02
CA LEU A 92 -5.43 0.96 8.40
C LEU A 92 -6.00 -0.26 7.67
N CYS A 93 -6.27 -1.34 8.40
CA CYS A 93 -6.74 -2.59 7.79
C CYS A 93 -7.55 -3.45 8.77
N SER A 94 -8.04 -4.59 8.31
CA SER A 94 -8.72 -5.57 9.17
C SER A 94 -7.73 -6.33 10.07
N GLN A 95 -8.23 -6.93 11.16
CA GLN A 95 -7.40 -7.70 12.10
C GLN A 95 -6.57 -8.80 11.42
N LYS A 96 -7.14 -9.51 10.44
CA LYS A 96 -6.45 -10.58 9.70
C LYS A 96 -5.21 -10.04 8.97
N LYS A 97 -5.32 -8.89 8.32
CA LYS A 97 -4.21 -8.23 7.61
C LYS A 97 -3.19 -7.65 8.58
N ALA A 98 -3.66 -7.03 9.66
CA ALA A 98 -2.80 -6.49 10.72
C ALA A 98 -1.89 -7.56 11.34
N ASN A 99 -2.37 -8.79 11.52
CA ASN A 99 -1.55 -9.91 12.00
C ASN A 99 -0.39 -10.23 11.06
N LEU A 100 -0.59 -10.18 9.74
CA LEU A 100 0.46 -10.39 8.75
C LEU A 100 1.44 -9.21 8.71
N ILE A 101 0.91 -7.98 8.61
CA ILE A 101 1.72 -6.75 8.56
C ILE A 101 2.55 -6.56 9.84
N GLY A 102 2.03 -7.01 10.99
CA GLY A 102 2.75 -6.97 12.26
C GLY A 102 4.10 -7.70 12.25
N THR A 103 4.28 -8.69 11.38
CA THR A 103 5.55 -9.41 11.20
C THR A 103 6.65 -8.54 10.55
N LEU A 104 6.26 -7.45 9.89
CA LEU A 104 7.16 -6.55 9.16
C LEU A 104 7.78 -5.45 10.04
N LYS A 105 7.30 -5.27 11.27
CA LYS A 105 7.70 -4.15 12.16
C LYS A 105 9.22 -4.02 12.29
N LYS A 106 9.91 -5.13 12.61
CA LYS A 106 11.36 -5.14 12.77
C LYS A 106 12.08 -4.86 11.44
N ALA A 107 11.65 -5.51 10.37
CA ALA A 107 12.22 -5.34 9.03
C ALA A 107 12.12 -3.89 8.54
N SER A 108 10.98 -3.21 8.79
CA SER A 108 10.78 -1.80 8.45
C SER A 108 11.71 -0.88 9.21
N ASN A 109 11.84 -1.07 10.52
CA ASN A 109 12.72 -0.27 11.36
C ASN A 109 14.20 -0.48 10.97
N ASP A 110 14.62 -1.74 10.78
CA ASP A 110 16.00 -2.05 10.37
C ASP A 110 16.35 -1.48 8.98
N ALA A 111 15.40 -1.47 8.04
CA ALA A 111 15.63 -1.06 6.66
C ALA A 111 15.67 0.47 6.48
N VAL A 112 14.73 1.20 7.08
CA VAL A 112 14.54 2.64 6.83
C VAL A 112 14.34 3.47 8.11
N GLY A 113 14.42 2.87 9.29
CA GLY A 113 14.22 3.57 10.56
C GLY A 113 12.76 3.97 10.83
N ALA A 114 11.80 3.39 10.10
CA ALA A 114 10.38 3.71 10.25
C ALA A 114 9.61 2.63 11.01
N ASP A 115 8.89 3.03 12.06
CA ASP A 115 8.06 2.15 12.87
C ASP A 115 6.69 1.92 12.22
N ILE A 116 6.27 0.66 12.11
CA ILE A 116 4.92 0.33 11.62
C ILE A 116 3.89 0.51 12.75
N VAL A 117 2.91 1.40 12.51
CA VAL A 117 1.75 1.65 13.38
C VAL A 117 0.51 1.00 12.76
N LEU A 118 -0.10 0.05 13.48
CA LEU A 118 -1.27 -0.69 13.01
C LEU A 118 -2.56 -0.09 13.57
N HIS A 119 -3.44 0.32 12.68
CA HIS A 119 -4.79 0.80 12.95
C HIS A 119 -5.79 -0.28 12.54
N VAL A 120 -6.31 -1.03 13.51
CA VAL A 120 -7.17 -2.18 13.23
C VAL A 120 -8.64 -1.76 13.16
N LYS A 121 -9.21 -1.75 11.96
CA LYS A 121 -10.62 -1.44 11.74
C LYS A 121 -11.51 -2.64 12.11
N ALA A 122 -12.40 -2.45 13.08
CA ALA A 122 -13.41 -3.46 13.42
C ALA A 122 -14.47 -3.58 12.30
N LYS A 123 -15.21 -4.70 12.30
CA LYS A 123 -16.18 -5.02 11.23
C LYS A 123 -17.29 -3.97 11.08
N ASN A 124 -17.74 -3.39 12.19
CA ASN A 124 -18.84 -2.41 12.23
C ASN A 124 -18.34 -0.97 12.48
N ASP A 125 -17.03 -0.76 12.45
CA ASP A 125 -16.42 0.56 12.64
C ASP A 125 -16.19 1.22 11.27
N SER A 126 -16.44 2.53 11.19
CA SER A 126 -16.24 3.32 9.97
C SER A 126 -14.76 3.55 9.66
N GLY A 127 -13.87 3.40 10.65
CA GLY A 127 -12.46 3.73 10.54
C GLY A 127 -12.15 5.22 10.72
N VAL A 128 -13.16 6.09 10.80
CA VAL A 128 -12.96 7.55 10.81
C VAL A 128 -12.06 8.00 11.95
N GLY A 129 -12.30 7.54 13.18
CA GLY A 129 -11.45 7.86 14.34
C GLY A 129 -9.97 7.49 14.11
N LEU A 130 -9.74 6.31 13.54
CA LEU A 130 -8.40 5.83 13.18
C LEU A 130 -7.77 6.69 12.07
N MET A 131 -8.55 7.14 11.08
CA MET A 131 -8.08 8.07 10.05
C MET A 131 -7.67 9.42 10.66
N GLU A 132 -8.40 9.92 11.68
CA GLU A 132 -8.02 11.16 12.36
C GLU A 132 -6.68 11.03 13.08
N ASP A 133 -6.41 9.88 13.69
CA ASP A 133 -5.13 9.61 14.34
C ASP A 133 -3.98 9.58 13.32
N ILE A 134 -4.21 9.03 12.11
CA ILE A 134 -3.22 9.03 11.03
C ILE A 134 -2.96 10.46 10.54
N VAL A 135 -4.00 11.25 10.25
CA VAL A 135 -3.84 12.66 9.81
C VAL A 135 -3.14 13.49 10.88
N ARG A 136 -3.47 13.28 12.16
CA ARG A 136 -2.79 13.94 13.28
C ARG A 136 -1.30 13.59 13.33
N ALA A 137 -0.94 12.33 13.09
CA ALA A 137 0.46 11.92 13.02
C ALA A 137 1.21 12.59 11.86
N VAL A 138 0.57 12.72 10.69
CA VAL A 138 1.13 13.46 9.55
C VAL A 138 1.40 14.92 9.93
N CYS A 139 0.41 15.62 10.50
CA CYS A 139 0.58 17.01 10.94
C CYS A 139 1.66 17.15 12.02
N ALA A 140 1.74 16.23 12.97
CA ALA A 140 2.72 16.27 14.06
C ALA A 140 4.17 16.01 13.62
N GLN A 141 4.38 15.25 12.54
CA GLN A 141 5.72 14.99 11.99
C GLN A 141 6.17 16.02 10.95
N SER A 142 5.25 16.84 10.45
CA SER A 142 5.57 17.91 9.52
C SER A 142 6.26 19.08 10.22
N LYS A 143 7.13 19.78 9.48
CA LYS A 143 7.72 21.06 9.91
C LYS A 143 6.87 22.26 9.49
N SER A 144 5.85 22.04 8.66
CA SER A 144 4.92 23.07 8.16
C SER A 144 3.54 22.89 8.75
N ASP A 145 2.78 23.99 8.84
CA ASP A 145 1.39 24.00 9.30
C ASP A 145 0.44 23.30 8.31
N ASP A 146 0.86 23.15 7.06
CA ASP A 146 0.14 22.61 5.91
C ASP A 146 0.91 21.46 5.23
N PRO A 147 1.05 20.29 5.88
CA PRO A 147 1.78 19.16 5.31
C PRO A 147 1.23 18.74 3.94
N ILE A 148 2.13 18.41 3.02
CA ILE A 148 1.79 17.90 1.70
C ILE A 148 1.68 16.38 1.77
N VAL A 149 0.53 15.83 1.40
CA VAL A 149 0.26 14.39 1.30
C VAL A 149 0.16 14.00 -0.18
N GLY A 150 1.09 13.16 -0.62
CA GLY A 150 1.05 12.55 -1.94
C GLY A 150 0.00 11.45 -2.02
N HIS A 151 -0.79 11.43 -3.08
CA HIS A 151 -1.76 10.38 -3.38
C HIS A 151 -1.81 10.06 -4.88
N ILE A 152 -2.38 8.91 -5.25
CA ILE A 152 -2.56 8.55 -6.67
C ILE A 152 -3.86 9.23 -7.15
N ALA A 153 -3.73 10.40 -7.79
CA ALA A 153 -4.89 11.24 -8.09
C ALA A 153 -5.86 10.62 -9.12
N LYS A 154 -5.37 9.72 -9.97
CA LYS A 154 -6.17 9.04 -11.00
C LYS A 154 -7.00 7.86 -10.47
N GLU A 155 -6.77 7.41 -9.23
CA GLU A 155 -7.55 6.33 -8.62
C GLU A 155 -8.71 6.91 -7.81
N ALA A 156 -9.94 6.67 -8.29
CA ALA A 156 -11.14 7.13 -7.60
C ALA A 156 -11.29 6.40 -6.24
N PRO A 157 -11.73 7.09 -5.19
CA PRO A 157 -12.08 6.43 -3.93
C PRO A 157 -13.24 5.48 -4.15
N GLU A 158 -13.05 4.20 -3.82
CA GLU A 158 -14.07 3.17 -4.01
C GLU A 158 -14.30 2.38 -2.73
N GLY A 159 -15.56 2.31 -2.33
CA GLY A 159 -15.97 1.61 -1.12
C GLY A 159 -15.87 2.50 0.11
N LYS A 160 -16.71 2.18 1.11
CA LYS A 160 -16.96 3.04 2.28
C LYS A 160 -15.71 3.49 3.02
N LEU A 161 -14.67 2.65 3.08
CA LEU A 161 -13.41 2.98 3.75
C LEU A 161 -12.63 4.07 3.00
N LEU A 162 -12.53 3.95 1.68
CA LEU A 162 -11.74 4.84 0.85
C LEU A 162 -12.47 6.15 0.60
N GLU A 163 -13.78 6.10 0.42
CA GLU A 163 -14.65 7.29 0.33
C GLU A 163 -14.49 8.15 1.60
N ALA A 164 -14.63 7.54 2.79
CA ALA A 164 -14.43 8.24 4.06
C ALA A 164 -13.00 8.76 4.24
N TRP A 165 -11.99 8.06 3.72
CA TRP A 165 -10.60 8.52 3.75
C TRP A 165 -10.36 9.74 2.85
N ALA A 166 -10.90 9.73 1.64
CA ALA A 166 -10.83 10.86 0.73
C ALA A 166 -11.54 12.09 1.30
N ASP A 167 -12.71 11.91 1.90
CA ASP A 167 -13.42 12.96 2.64
C ASP A 167 -12.60 13.48 3.83
N LYS A 168 -11.93 12.58 4.57
CA LYS A 168 -11.10 12.97 5.71
C LYS A 168 -9.87 13.78 5.29
N LEU A 169 -9.20 13.38 4.20
CA LEU A 169 -8.06 14.12 3.66
C LEU A 169 -8.49 15.50 3.14
N SER A 170 -9.56 15.56 2.34
CA SER A 170 -10.06 16.81 1.75
C SER A 170 -10.62 17.82 2.76
N SER A 171 -11.13 17.34 3.89
CA SER A 171 -11.60 18.19 5.00
C SER A 171 -10.54 18.55 6.04
N SER A 172 -9.31 18.03 5.90
CA SER A 172 -8.19 18.33 6.80
C SER A 172 -7.37 19.52 6.30
N SER A 173 -6.38 19.96 7.10
CA SER A 173 -5.47 21.06 6.74
C SER A 173 -4.33 20.64 5.81
N VAL A 174 -4.28 19.37 5.37
CA VAL A 174 -3.21 18.87 4.52
C VAL A 174 -3.40 19.34 3.08
N GLN A 175 -2.30 19.59 2.37
CA GLN A 175 -2.32 19.79 0.93
C GLN A 175 -2.23 18.42 0.24
N LEU A 176 -2.88 18.26 -0.91
CA LEU A 176 -2.82 17.03 -1.70
C LEU A 176 -2.02 17.26 -2.98
N THR A 177 -1.14 16.31 -3.30
CA THR A 177 -0.37 16.30 -4.55
C THR A 177 -0.47 14.93 -5.23
N ASP A 178 -0.47 14.93 -6.56
CA ASP A 178 -0.37 13.68 -7.32
C ASP A 178 1.07 13.14 -7.27
N ILE A 179 1.21 11.84 -7.03
CA ILE A 179 2.49 11.10 -7.02
C ILE A 179 2.47 9.90 -7.97
N THR A 180 1.49 9.86 -8.88
CA THR A 180 1.36 8.80 -9.88
C THR A 180 2.66 8.59 -10.66
N ASN A 181 3.36 9.67 -11.01
CA ASN A 181 4.63 9.62 -11.74
C ASN A 181 5.77 9.00 -10.91
N GLY A 182 5.86 9.33 -9.62
CA GLY A 182 6.83 8.73 -8.71
C GLY A 182 6.71 7.21 -8.66
N PHE A 183 5.48 6.67 -8.62
CA PHE A 183 5.28 5.23 -8.72
C PHE A 183 5.61 4.64 -10.09
N SER A 184 5.25 5.32 -11.18
CA SER A 184 5.62 4.87 -12.53
C SER A 184 7.13 4.69 -12.67
N GLU A 185 7.92 5.63 -12.16
CA GLU A 185 9.38 5.53 -12.20
C GLU A 185 9.94 4.50 -11.21
N LEU A 186 9.41 4.48 -9.98
CA LEU A 186 9.78 3.49 -8.96
C LEU A 186 9.64 2.06 -9.49
N PHE A 187 8.57 1.79 -10.21
CA PHE A 187 8.28 0.48 -10.77
C PHE A 187 9.06 0.18 -12.06
N ALA A 188 9.52 1.20 -12.78
CA ALA A 188 10.37 1.05 -13.95
C ALA A 188 11.84 0.71 -13.57
N MET A 189 12.26 1.03 -12.35
CA MET A 189 13.55 0.59 -11.81
C MET A 189 13.56 -0.92 -11.61
N LYS A 190 13.99 -1.66 -12.63
CA LYS A 190 14.17 -3.12 -12.54
C LYS A 190 15.14 -3.43 -11.41
N ASP A 191 14.71 -4.32 -10.52
CA ASP A 191 15.62 -4.96 -9.60
C ASP A 191 16.62 -5.77 -10.43
N THR A 192 17.93 -5.62 -10.22
CA THR A 192 18.94 -6.44 -10.92
C THR A 192 18.76 -7.95 -10.68
N SER A 193 17.95 -8.33 -9.68
CA SER A 193 17.48 -9.70 -9.43
C SER A 193 16.30 -10.16 -10.30
N GLU A 194 15.71 -9.31 -11.14
CA GLU A 194 14.68 -9.68 -12.13
C GLU A 194 15.27 -9.89 -13.54
N ILE A 195 16.56 -9.64 -13.74
CA ILE A 195 17.23 -9.70 -15.06
C ILE A 195 17.66 -11.13 -15.45
N THR A 196 17.53 -12.13 -14.57
CA THR A 196 17.87 -13.55 -14.86
C THR A 196 16.68 -14.41 -15.28
N CYS A 197 15.57 -13.81 -15.75
CA CYS A 197 14.38 -14.54 -16.18
C CYS A 197 14.11 -14.50 -17.70
N GLU A 198 15.04 -13.97 -18.51
CA GLU A 198 14.87 -13.87 -19.97
C GLU A 198 15.35 -15.12 -20.73
N GLU A 199 16.04 -16.07 -20.08
CA GLU A 199 16.50 -17.33 -20.69
C GLU A 199 16.13 -18.55 -19.82
N GLY A 200 14.89 -19.04 -19.95
CA GLY A 200 14.50 -20.37 -19.48
C GLY A 200 13.41 -20.40 -18.42
N LEU A 201 12.26 -20.97 -18.81
CA LEU A 201 11.16 -21.45 -17.95
C LEU A 201 10.35 -20.38 -17.18
N LEU A 202 9.25 -19.96 -17.81
CA LEU A 202 8.09 -19.26 -17.23
C LEU A 202 7.59 -19.92 -15.91
N PRO A 203 6.96 -19.18 -14.96
CA PRO A 203 6.19 -17.94 -15.17
C PRO A 203 6.36 -16.85 -14.07
N ASN A 204 6.93 -15.70 -14.42
CA ASN A 204 6.72 -14.43 -13.70
C ASN A 204 6.42 -13.24 -14.64
N LEU A 205 5.97 -13.53 -15.87
CA LEU A 205 5.76 -12.55 -16.94
C LEU A 205 4.67 -11.50 -16.68
N ILE A 206 3.94 -11.57 -15.56
CA ILE A 206 2.85 -10.64 -15.25
C ILE A 206 3.39 -9.27 -14.76
N CYS A 207 4.66 -9.16 -14.34
CA CYS A 207 5.16 -7.90 -13.79
C CYS A 207 5.42 -6.81 -14.85
N ASN A 208 5.72 -7.10 -16.11
CA ASN A 208 6.15 -6.01 -16.99
C ASN A 208 4.99 -5.20 -17.62
N GLU A 209 3.88 -5.85 -17.98
CA GLU A 209 2.70 -5.15 -18.52
C GLU A 209 1.85 -4.51 -17.42
N LYS A 210 1.81 -5.09 -16.21
CA LYS A 210 1.05 -4.51 -15.08
C LYS A 210 1.66 -3.22 -14.53
N PHE A 211 2.99 -3.06 -14.62
CA PHE A 211 3.69 -1.97 -13.94
C PHE A 211 3.92 -0.73 -14.83
N CYS A 212 4.03 -0.91 -16.15
CA CYS A 212 4.39 0.16 -17.08
C CYS A 212 3.19 0.78 -17.84
N GLY A 213 1.98 0.72 -17.25
CA GLY A 213 0.70 1.15 -17.84
C GLY A 213 0.84 2.14 -19.00
N SER A 214 0.59 1.64 -20.20
CA SER A 214 0.80 2.34 -21.48
C SER A 214 0.08 3.69 -21.51
N GLU A 215 0.84 4.78 -21.36
CA GLU A 215 0.45 6.04 -21.97
C GLU A 215 0.61 5.87 -23.49
N ALA A 216 -0.47 5.41 -24.13
CA ALA A 216 -0.64 5.62 -25.56
C ALA A 216 -0.75 7.15 -25.77
N ARG A 217 0.36 7.76 -26.18
CA ARG A 217 0.36 9.07 -26.82
C ARG A 217 -0.48 8.94 -28.10
N GLU A 218 -1.70 9.46 -28.08
CA GLU A 218 -2.33 9.96 -29.30
C GLU A 218 -1.53 11.20 -29.73
N GLY A 219 -0.74 11.02 -30.78
CA GLY A 219 -0.15 12.09 -31.56
C GLY A 219 -0.95 12.25 -32.85
N ASP A 220 -1.27 13.51 -33.13
CA ASP A 220 -2.04 14.09 -34.25
C ASP A 220 -3.58 14.12 -34.12
#